data_AF-A0A8T4M4R1-F1
#
_entry.id   AF-A0A8T4M4R1-F1
#
_cell.length_a   1.000
_cell.length_b   1.000
_cell.length_c   1.000
_cell.angle_alpha   90.00
_cell.angle_beta   90.00
_cell.angle_gamma   90.00
#
_symmetry.space_group_name_H-M   'P 1'
#
loop_
_entity.id
_entity.type
_entity.pdbx_description
1 polymer ?
#
loop_
_entity_poly.entity_id
_entity_poly.type
_entity_poly.pdbx_seq_one_letter_code
_entity_poly.pdbx_strand_id
1 'polypeptide(L)'
;MTTNNVFYDRRNNIEYDIERLRKNIVRRLIKEYPYLNENESYGNLFINLLSGRNKFPQSYKESILNKVSEVITMIKEEERVRRVRDEVYKLFKENAKNDYQKADWIFPNHFDIMVDLCKDMCKKYGGDVVVCELASYLHDAGLVVGRTTNSIEGHESRSAEYAKEVLKKGEFSQRVIDQVVECILITDKKEVDRPKLLNADIVRTADILSQFISIHYFAKASFFNNWEFFYKWLKDRVESCYKKIYFEEEKMVAKPIRDYLLKAIELYERHRNSYPSIFSNEQNNAKEKTNNPKKS
;
A
#
# COMPACT_ATOMS: atom_id res chain seq x y z
N MET A 1 15.93 14.82 45.11
CA MET A 1 15.68 14.90 43.66
C MET A 1 14.29 14.37 43.40
N THR A 2 13.31 15.25 43.30
CA THR A 2 11.88 14.94 43.14
C THR A 2 11.55 14.83 41.66
N THR A 3 11.10 13.65 41.23
CA THR A 3 10.63 13.38 39.87
C THR A 3 9.15 13.80 39.76
N ASN A 4 8.90 14.89 39.05
CA ASN A 4 7.55 15.29 38.66
C ASN A 4 7.06 14.39 37.51
N ASN A 5 6.10 13.53 37.84
CA ASN A 5 5.26 12.82 36.88
C ASN A 5 4.36 13.82 36.15
N VAL A 6 4.64 14.08 34.87
CA VAL A 6 3.70 14.76 33.98
C VAL A 6 2.69 13.73 33.50
N PHE A 7 1.53 13.71 34.16
CA PHE A 7 0.34 13.04 33.64
C PHE A 7 -0.05 13.73 32.32
N TYR A 8 0.23 13.07 31.20
CA TYR A 8 -0.27 13.43 29.89
C TYR A 8 -1.80 13.28 29.86
N ASP A 9 -2.52 14.40 29.84
CA ASP A 9 -3.98 14.42 29.82
C ASP A 9 -4.51 13.99 28.44
N ARG A 10 -5.02 12.76 28.35
CA ARG A 10 -5.63 12.20 27.14
C ARG A 10 -6.87 12.97 26.66
N ARG A 11 -7.50 13.82 27.49
CA ARG A 11 -8.69 14.58 27.11
C ARG A 11 -8.39 15.71 26.12
N ASN A 12 -7.22 16.35 26.24
CA ASN A 12 -6.82 17.45 25.35
C ASN A 12 -6.54 16.99 23.91
N ASN A 13 -6.16 15.72 23.71
CA ASN A 13 -5.97 15.17 22.36
C ASN A 13 -7.31 14.88 21.65
N ILE A 14 -8.36 14.51 22.40
CA ILE A 14 -9.67 14.21 21.82
C ILE A 14 -10.37 15.48 21.35
N GLU A 15 -10.30 16.57 22.13
CA GLU A 15 -10.85 17.88 21.70
C GLU A 15 -10.10 18.44 20.49
N TYR A 16 -8.77 18.30 20.46
CA TYR A 16 -7.96 18.69 19.31
C TYR A 16 -8.30 17.89 18.05
N ASP A 17 -8.48 16.57 18.18
CA ASP A 17 -8.88 15.71 17.07
C ASP A 17 -10.32 15.98 16.61
N ILE A 18 -11.26 16.27 17.52
CA ILE A 18 -12.63 16.67 17.18
C ILE A 18 -12.65 18.00 16.42
N GLU A 19 -11.86 18.99 16.86
CA GLU A 19 -11.81 20.30 16.22
C GLU A 19 -11.13 20.23 14.84
N ARG A 20 -10.13 19.35 14.70
CA ARG A 20 -9.53 19.00 13.41
C ARG A 20 -10.52 18.26 12.50
N LEU A 21 -11.30 17.32 13.05
CA LEU A 21 -12.37 16.61 12.34
C LEU A 21 -13.42 17.60 11.84
N ARG A 22 -13.88 18.52 12.71
CA ARG A 22 -14.84 19.57 12.39
C ARG A 22 -14.34 20.44 11.25
N LYS A 23 -13.10 20.93 11.31
CA LYS A 23 -12.51 21.74 10.24
C LYS A 23 -12.38 20.97 8.94
N ASN A 24 -12.05 19.67 8.99
CA ASN A 24 -11.97 18.83 7.79
C ASN A 24 -13.35 18.53 7.17
N ILE A 25 -14.37 18.26 7.99
CA ILE A 25 -15.76 18.08 7.56
C ILE A 25 -16.27 19.35 6.89
N VAL A 26 -16.10 20.50 7.56
CA VAL A 26 -16.52 21.80 7.04
C VAL A 26 -15.81 22.11 5.72
N ARG A 27 -14.50 21.86 5.61
CA ARG A 27 -13.75 22.05 4.36
C ARG A 27 -14.20 21.13 3.23
N ARG A 28 -14.46 19.84 3.51
CA ARG A 28 -14.98 18.89 2.50
C ARG A 28 -16.38 19.30 2.03
N LEU A 29 -17.27 19.67 2.96
CA LEU A 29 -18.60 20.16 2.63
C LEU A 29 -18.55 21.47 1.83
N ILE A 30 -17.66 22.40 2.17
CA ILE A 30 -17.43 23.62 1.36
C ILE A 30 -16.91 23.28 -0.04
N LYS A 31 -16.05 22.27 -0.19
CA LYS A 31 -15.54 21.84 -1.49
C LYS A 31 -16.62 21.21 -2.37
N GLU A 32 -17.49 20.38 -1.80
CA GLU A 32 -18.61 19.74 -2.52
C GLU A 32 -19.76 20.72 -2.79
N TYR A 33 -19.93 21.73 -1.94
CA TYR A 33 -20.98 22.73 -2.03
C TYR A 33 -20.37 24.13 -1.89
N PRO A 34 -19.73 24.68 -2.95
CA PRO A 34 -18.96 25.93 -2.90
C PRO A 34 -19.75 27.15 -2.40
N TYR A 35 -21.07 27.15 -2.59
CA TYR A 35 -21.99 28.19 -2.10
C TYR A 35 -22.07 28.26 -0.56
N LEU A 36 -21.62 27.23 0.17
CA LEU A 36 -21.51 27.25 1.64
C LEU A 36 -20.35 28.13 2.15
N ASN A 37 -19.40 28.51 1.28
CA ASN A 37 -18.24 29.34 1.63
C ASN A 37 -18.54 30.84 1.65
N GLU A 38 -19.67 31.26 1.07
CA GLU A 38 -19.94 32.69 0.84
C GLU A 38 -20.45 33.42 2.08
N ASN A 39 -20.66 32.75 3.23
CA ASN A 39 -21.03 33.42 4.47
C ASN A 39 -20.63 32.66 5.74
N GLU A 40 -20.05 33.39 6.69
CA GLU A 40 -19.84 33.00 8.11
C GLU A 40 -21.15 32.48 8.77
N SER A 41 -22.30 32.78 8.16
CA SER A 41 -23.61 32.31 8.56
C SER A 41 -23.83 30.80 8.44
N TYR A 42 -23.12 30.05 7.58
CA TYR A 42 -23.38 28.61 7.41
C TYR A 42 -22.88 27.76 8.58
N GLY A 43 -21.80 28.18 9.24
CA GLY A 43 -21.37 27.58 10.52
C GLY A 43 -22.42 27.77 11.61
N ASN A 44 -22.97 28.98 11.72
CA ASN A 44 -24.08 29.28 12.63
C ASN A 44 -25.38 28.59 12.21
N LEU A 45 -25.63 28.40 10.90
CA LEU A 45 -26.80 27.69 10.38
C LEU A 45 -26.74 26.21 10.75
N PHE A 46 -25.56 25.59 10.64
CA PHE A 46 -25.30 24.20 11.02
C PHE A 46 -25.39 24.01 12.54
N ILE A 47 -24.84 24.94 13.34
CA ILE A 47 -25.01 24.96 14.80
C ILE A 47 -26.48 25.16 15.19
N ASN A 48 -27.21 26.07 14.54
CA ASN A 48 -28.63 26.30 14.79
C ASN A 48 -29.50 25.12 14.33
N LEU A 49 -29.07 24.36 13.32
CA LEU A 49 -29.70 23.12 12.87
C LEU A 49 -29.54 22.03 13.93
N LEU A 50 -28.32 21.83 14.43
CA LEU A 50 -28.00 20.86 15.49
C LEU A 50 -28.59 21.24 16.84
N SER A 51 -28.72 22.54 17.13
CA SER A 51 -29.30 23.06 18.38
C SER A 51 -30.82 23.21 18.35
N GLY A 52 -31.49 22.77 17.27
CA GLY A 52 -32.95 22.81 17.13
C GLY A 52 -33.57 24.22 17.01
N ARG A 53 -32.76 25.27 16.79
CA ARG A 53 -33.22 26.67 16.79
C ARG A 53 -33.80 27.15 15.44
N ASN A 54 -33.85 26.27 14.43
CA ASN A 54 -34.32 26.62 13.09
C ASN A 54 -35.68 26.00 12.71
N LYS A 55 -36.49 26.78 11.96
CA LYS A 55 -37.81 26.43 11.39
C LYS A 55 -37.74 25.55 10.13
N PHE A 56 -36.67 24.78 9.91
CA PHE A 56 -36.60 23.91 8.73
C PHE A 56 -37.64 22.76 8.83
N PRO A 57 -38.24 22.35 7.70
CA PRO A 57 -39.05 21.14 7.63
C PRO A 57 -38.30 19.93 8.17
N GLN A 58 -39.01 19.02 8.83
CA GLN A 58 -38.42 17.84 9.48
C GLN A 58 -37.63 16.97 8.49
N SER A 59 -38.15 16.75 7.28
CA SER A 59 -37.49 15.99 6.22
C SER A 59 -36.14 16.59 5.78
N TYR A 60 -36.01 17.91 5.79
CA TYR A 60 -34.75 18.58 5.46
C TYR A 60 -33.70 18.39 6.56
N LYS A 61 -34.13 18.44 7.84
CA LYS A 61 -33.25 18.16 8.98
C LYS A 61 -32.72 16.72 8.93
N GLU A 62 -33.59 15.76 8.66
CA GLU A 62 -33.23 14.34 8.52
C GLU A 62 -32.24 14.11 7.37
N SER A 63 -32.48 14.72 6.21
CA SER A 63 -31.55 14.63 5.08
C SER A 63 -30.13 15.14 5.43
N ILE A 64 -30.03 16.27 6.13
CA ILE A 64 -28.72 16.79 6.56
C ILE A 64 -28.08 15.88 7.61
N LEU A 65 -28.84 15.43 8.62
CA LEU A 65 -28.31 14.55 9.66
C LEU A 65 -27.77 13.24 9.07
N ASN A 66 -28.45 12.68 8.07
CA ASN A 66 -27.99 11.50 7.34
C ASN A 66 -26.66 11.77 6.63
N LYS A 67 -26.55 12.85 5.85
CA LYS A 67 -25.28 13.24 5.20
C LYS A 67 -24.14 13.46 6.19
N VAL A 68 -24.41 14.11 7.32
CA VAL A 68 -23.40 14.33 8.36
C VAL A 68 -22.95 13.01 8.98
N SER A 69 -23.89 12.09 9.24
CA SER A 69 -23.60 10.76 9.75
C SER A 69 -22.74 9.94 8.77
N GLU A 70 -23.04 10.01 7.46
CA GLU A 70 -22.23 9.40 6.40
C GLU A 70 -20.80 9.95 6.40
N VAL A 71 -20.63 11.28 6.45
CA VAL A 71 -19.30 11.91 6.47
C VAL A 71 -18.51 11.54 7.74
N ILE A 72 -19.16 11.52 8.91
CA ILE A 72 -18.51 11.09 10.16
C ILE A 72 -18.06 9.63 10.05
N THR A 73 -18.89 8.77 9.47
CA THR A 73 -18.57 7.35 9.26
C THR A 73 -17.36 7.22 8.34
N MET A 74 -17.35 7.92 7.21
CA MET A 74 -16.23 7.95 6.27
C MET A 74 -14.93 8.41 6.93
N ILE A 75 -14.96 9.45 7.77
CA ILE A 75 -13.75 9.93 8.45
C ILE A 75 -13.25 8.92 9.48
N LYS A 76 -14.15 8.32 10.26
CA LYS A 76 -13.77 7.27 11.20
C LYS A 76 -13.12 6.08 10.47
N GLU A 77 -13.61 5.74 9.29
CA GLU A 77 -13.05 4.69 8.45
C GLU A 77 -11.66 5.08 7.91
N GLU A 78 -11.51 6.30 7.39
CA GLU A 78 -10.21 6.85 6.95
C GLU A 78 -9.18 6.84 8.08
N GLU A 79 -9.56 7.21 9.31
CA GLU A 79 -8.69 7.13 10.48
C GLU A 79 -8.30 5.70 10.86
N ARG A 80 -9.22 4.73 10.70
CA ARG A 80 -8.93 3.31 10.96
C ARG A 80 -7.95 2.75 9.95
N VAL A 81 -8.14 3.06 8.67
CA VAL A 81 -7.19 2.69 7.60
C VAL A 81 -5.82 3.31 7.86
N ARG A 82 -5.77 4.59 8.25
CA ARG A 82 -4.50 5.26 8.64
C ARG A 82 -3.80 4.53 9.79
N ARG A 83 -4.53 4.09 10.82
CA ARG A 83 -3.94 3.32 11.92
C ARG A 83 -3.33 2.00 11.45
N VAL A 84 -3.96 1.30 10.50
CA VAL A 84 -3.40 0.10 9.89
C VAL A 84 -2.13 0.42 9.12
N ARG A 85 -2.13 1.46 8.29
CA ARG A 85 -0.94 1.94 7.57
C ARG A 85 0.22 2.21 8.53
N ASP A 86 -0.04 2.94 9.62
CA ASP A 86 0.99 3.31 10.60
C ASP A 86 1.53 2.07 11.34
N GLU A 87 0.67 1.09 11.64
CA GLU A 87 1.05 -0.19 12.24
C GLU A 87 1.96 -1.00 11.30
N VAL A 88 1.62 -1.08 10.01
CA VAL A 88 2.47 -1.72 8.98
C VAL A 88 3.78 -0.96 8.81
N TYR A 89 3.76 0.37 8.78
CA TYR A 89 4.99 1.16 8.62
C TYR A 89 5.95 0.89 9.77
N LYS A 90 5.44 0.88 11.01
CA LYS A 90 6.20 0.52 12.20
C LYS A 90 6.74 -0.91 12.11
N LEU A 91 5.90 -1.86 11.69
CA LEU A 91 6.30 -3.25 11.50
C LEU A 91 7.53 -3.37 10.57
N PHE A 92 7.48 -2.76 9.38
CA PHE A 92 8.62 -2.80 8.44
C PHE A 92 9.84 -2.07 8.98
N LYS A 93 9.64 -0.92 9.65
CA LYS A 93 10.73 -0.13 10.23
C LYS A 93 11.50 -0.91 11.30
N GLU A 94 10.81 -1.74 12.07
CA GLU A 94 11.40 -2.50 13.18
C GLU A 94 11.97 -3.86 12.76
N ASN A 95 11.50 -4.44 11.65
CA ASN A 95 11.76 -5.85 11.29
C ASN A 95 12.42 -6.06 9.93
N ALA A 96 12.81 -4.99 9.22
CA ALA A 96 13.48 -5.08 7.92
C ALA A 96 14.78 -5.91 8.02
N LYS A 97 14.91 -6.95 7.19
CA LYS A 97 16.12 -7.78 7.10
C LYS A 97 17.02 -7.44 5.90
N ASN A 98 16.54 -6.60 4.98
CA ASN A 98 17.28 -6.16 3.79
C ASN A 98 16.76 -4.81 3.29
N ASP A 99 17.42 -4.24 2.28
CA ASP A 99 17.10 -2.92 1.74
C ASP A 99 15.71 -2.82 1.13
N TYR A 100 15.23 -3.89 0.47
CA TYR A 100 13.87 -3.96 -0.07
C TYR A 100 12.80 -3.84 1.04
N GLN A 101 13.09 -4.34 2.23
CA GLN A 101 12.16 -4.34 3.36
C GLN A 101 12.22 -3.07 4.21
N LYS A 102 13.11 -2.11 3.88
CA LYS A 102 13.15 -0.85 4.63
C LYS A 102 11.85 -0.08 4.39
N ALA A 103 11.19 0.33 5.46
CA ALA A 103 9.94 1.08 5.40
C ALA A 103 10.04 2.31 4.48
N ASP A 104 11.14 3.06 4.58
CA ASP A 104 11.40 4.26 3.78
C ASP A 104 11.60 3.98 2.28
N TRP A 105 11.86 2.72 1.92
CA TRP A 105 11.93 2.31 0.52
C TRP A 105 10.61 1.72 0.04
N ILE A 106 10.03 0.74 0.74
CA ILE A 106 8.88 -0.02 0.25
C ILE A 106 7.57 0.80 0.23
N PHE A 107 7.41 1.75 1.16
CA PHE A 107 6.19 2.58 1.19
C PHE A 107 6.06 3.47 -0.06
N PRO A 108 7.00 4.39 -0.34
CA PRO A 108 6.85 5.30 -1.48
C PRO A 108 7.04 4.60 -2.84
N ASN A 109 7.70 3.45 -2.90
CA ASN A 109 8.02 2.76 -4.17
C ASN A 109 7.14 1.54 -4.46
N HIS A 110 6.26 1.14 -3.53
CA HIS A 110 5.37 0.00 -3.73
C HIS A 110 3.99 0.25 -3.11
N PHE A 111 3.90 0.40 -1.79
CA PHE A 111 2.59 0.46 -1.11
C PHE A 111 1.78 1.71 -1.45
N ASP A 112 2.37 2.90 -1.36
CA ASP A 112 1.66 4.16 -1.63
C ASP A 112 1.22 4.22 -3.10
N ILE A 113 2.06 3.73 -4.02
CA ILE A 113 1.72 3.59 -5.45
C ILE A 113 0.56 2.62 -5.65
N MET A 114 0.57 1.47 -4.98
CA MET A 114 -0.54 0.51 -5.03
C MET A 114 -1.84 1.12 -4.51
N VAL A 115 -1.78 1.91 -3.42
CA VAL A 115 -2.98 2.56 -2.86
C VAL A 115 -3.58 3.54 -3.87
N ASP A 116 -2.75 4.35 -4.52
CA ASP A 116 -3.23 5.30 -5.53
C ASP A 116 -3.86 4.56 -6.73
N LEU A 117 -3.19 3.52 -7.23
CA LEU A 117 -3.72 2.66 -8.30
C LEU A 117 -5.05 1.99 -7.91
N CYS A 118 -5.14 1.46 -6.68
CA CYS A 118 -6.37 0.86 -6.16
C CYS A 118 -7.50 1.90 -6.09
N LYS A 119 -7.24 3.12 -5.61
CA LYS A 119 -8.25 4.19 -5.55
C LYS A 119 -8.79 4.54 -6.92
N ASP A 120 -7.91 4.70 -7.91
CA ASP A 120 -8.30 5.00 -9.28
C ASP A 120 -9.11 3.86 -9.91
N MET A 121 -8.66 2.62 -9.73
CA MET A 121 -9.37 1.44 -10.24
C MET A 121 -10.69 1.19 -9.52
N CYS A 122 -10.79 1.42 -8.20
CA CYS A 122 -12.05 1.33 -7.47
C CYS A 122 -13.07 2.33 -8.02
N LYS A 123 -12.64 3.57 -8.29
CA LYS A 123 -13.48 4.59 -8.92
C LYS A 123 -13.93 4.20 -10.32
N LYS A 124 -13.05 3.56 -11.09
CA LYS A 124 -13.30 3.17 -12.48
C LYS A 124 -14.16 1.91 -12.63
N TYR A 125 -13.94 0.92 -11.78
CA TYR A 125 -14.52 -0.42 -11.91
C TYR A 125 -15.57 -0.75 -10.84
N GLY A 126 -15.77 0.12 -9.83
CA GLY A 126 -16.74 -0.09 -8.76
C GLY A 126 -16.23 -0.98 -7.62
N GLY A 127 -14.93 -0.94 -7.35
CA GLY A 127 -14.32 -1.65 -6.21
C GLY A 127 -14.56 -0.95 -4.86
N ASP A 128 -14.35 -1.69 -3.78
CA ASP A 128 -14.37 -1.16 -2.40
C ASP A 128 -12.98 -0.59 -2.06
N VAL A 129 -12.91 0.74 -1.95
CA VAL A 129 -11.65 1.47 -1.70
C VAL A 129 -11.01 1.04 -0.39
N VAL A 130 -11.80 0.81 0.67
CA VAL A 130 -11.29 0.50 2.01
C VAL A 130 -10.67 -0.88 2.01
N VAL A 131 -11.35 -1.86 1.41
CA VAL A 131 -10.81 -3.23 1.25
C VAL A 131 -9.50 -3.20 0.45
N CYS A 132 -9.47 -2.50 -0.68
CA CYS A 132 -8.30 -2.48 -1.55
C CYS A 132 -7.12 -1.76 -0.88
N GLU A 133 -7.35 -0.62 -0.22
CA GLU A 133 -6.29 0.12 0.48
C GLU A 133 -5.71 -0.66 1.66
N LEU A 134 -6.54 -1.33 2.45
CA LEU A 134 -6.08 -2.21 3.53
C LEU A 134 -5.25 -3.38 2.99
N ALA A 135 -5.71 -4.03 1.92
CA ALA A 135 -4.97 -5.12 1.28
C ALA A 135 -3.62 -4.63 0.73
N SER A 136 -3.57 -3.44 0.10
CA SER A 136 -2.33 -2.85 -0.39
C SER A 136 -1.28 -2.67 0.70
N TYR A 137 -1.66 -2.19 1.89
CA TYR A 137 -0.69 -2.06 3.00
C TYR A 137 -0.30 -3.42 3.60
N LEU A 138 -1.22 -4.40 3.64
CA LEU A 138 -1.01 -5.65 4.38
C LEU A 138 -0.40 -6.79 3.56
N HIS A 139 -0.48 -6.77 2.22
CA HIS A 139 -0.17 -7.94 1.38
C HIS A 139 1.25 -8.48 1.54
N ASP A 140 2.22 -7.61 1.83
CA ASP A 140 3.64 -7.95 1.95
C ASP A 140 4.11 -8.04 3.41
N ALA A 141 3.22 -7.89 4.40
CA ALA A 141 3.59 -7.92 5.83
C ALA A 141 4.33 -9.20 6.25
N GLY A 142 4.01 -10.34 5.65
CA GLY A 142 4.66 -11.64 5.86
C GLY A 142 6.10 -11.73 5.34
N LEU A 143 6.62 -10.70 4.67
CA LEU A 143 8.04 -10.55 4.35
C LEU A 143 8.88 -10.29 5.61
N VAL A 144 8.25 -9.71 6.65
CA VAL A 144 8.88 -9.35 7.93
C VAL A 144 8.24 -10.07 9.13
N VAL A 145 6.94 -10.40 9.08
CA VAL A 145 6.23 -11.17 10.12
C VAL A 145 6.40 -12.67 9.92
N GLY A 146 6.58 -13.40 11.03
CA GLY A 146 6.51 -14.87 11.07
C GLY A 146 7.59 -15.57 10.24
N ARG A 147 8.63 -14.85 9.81
CA ARG A 147 9.68 -15.37 8.94
C ARG A 147 10.74 -16.12 9.76
N THR A 148 10.66 -17.45 9.73
CA THR A 148 11.57 -18.37 10.43
C THR A 148 12.82 -18.75 9.64
N THR A 149 12.79 -18.58 8.32
CA THR A 149 13.92 -18.89 7.42
C THR A 149 14.26 -17.69 6.52
N ASN A 150 15.37 -17.78 5.79
CA ASN A 150 15.69 -16.79 4.76
C ASN A 150 14.81 -16.93 3.50
N SER A 151 13.91 -17.91 3.41
CA SER A 151 12.95 -18.00 2.32
C SER A 151 11.89 -16.90 2.41
N ILE A 152 11.41 -16.44 1.25
CA ILE A 152 10.25 -15.55 1.11
C ILE A 152 8.96 -16.33 0.83
N GLU A 153 9.06 -17.63 0.62
CA GLU A 153 7.91 -18.48 0.29
C GLU A 153 6.85 -18.45 1.41
N GLY A 154 5.58 -18.46 1.00
CA GLY A 154 4.42 -18.39 1.89
C GLY A 154 4.29 -17.06 2.64
N HIS A 155 4.89 -15.96 2.16
CA HIS A 155 4.72 -14.66 2.80
C HIS A 155 3.29 -14.17 2.71
N GLU A 156 2.57 -14.50 1.64
CA GLU A 156 1.17 -14.14 1.45
C GLU A 156 0.26 -14.79 2.49
N SER A 157 0.51 -16.07 2.83
CA SER A 157 -0.22 -16.75 3.92
C SER A 157 0.05 -16.08 5.27
N ARG A 158 1.32 -15.74 5.56
CA ARG A 158 1.69 -15.01 6.79
C ARG A 158 1.09 -13.60 6.82
N SER A 159 1.07 -12.90 5.68
CA SER A 159 0.43 -11.60 5.51
C SER A 159 -1.07 -11.69 5.77
N ALA A 160 -1.74 -12.73 5.26
CA ALA A 160 -3.17 -12.93 5.47
C ALA A 160 -3.51 -13.24 6.93
N GLU A 161 -2.68 -14.02 7.64
CA GLU A 161 -2.82 -14.26 9.08
C GLU A 161 -2.65 -12.96 9.87
N TYR A 162 -1.56 -12.23 9.61
CA TYR A 162 -1.30 -10.93 10.24
C TYR A 162 -2.43 -9.92 9.97
N ALA A 163 -2.93 -9.86 8.73
CA ALA A 163 -4.04 -9.00 8.35
C ALA A 163 -5.30 -9.29 9.17
N LYS A 164 -5.65 -10.56 9.40
CA LYS A 164 -6.79 -10.93 10.26
C LYS A 164 -6.63 -10.37 11.67
N GLU A 165 -5.44 -10.45 12.25
CA GLU A 165 -5.17 -9.96 13.60
C GLU A 165 -5.29 -8.44 13.70
N VAL A 166 -4.59 -7.72 12.81
CA VAL A 166 -4.58 -6.25 12.78
C VAL A 166 -5.99 -5.69 12.54
N LEU A 167 -6.73 -6.28 11.60
CA LEU A 167 -8.08 -5.81 11.27
C LEU A 167 -9.11 -6.13 12.35
N LYS A 168 -9.01 -7.28 13.04
CA LYS A 168 -9.85 -7.57 14.21
C LYS A 168 -9.61 -6.58 15.34
N LYS A 169 -8.35 -6.27 15.63
CA LYS A 169 -7.95 -5.23 16.62
C LYS A 169 -8.43 -3.83 16.21
N GLY A 170 -8.49 -3.55 14.91
CA GLY A 170 -9.09 -2.34 14.34
C GLY A 170 -10.62 -2.36 14.24
N GLU A 171 -11.28 -3.37 14.80
CA GLU A 171 -12.74 -3.56 14.85
C GLU A 171 -13.40 -3.61 13.46
N PHE A 172 -12.68 -4.08 12.43
CA PHE A 172 -13.24 -4.23 11.08
C PHE A 172 -14.26 -5.36 11.03
N SER A 173 -15.28 -5.19 10.20
CA SER A 173 -16.31 -6.22 10.05
C SER A 173 -15.71 -7.49 9.46
N GLN A 174 -16.28 -8.64 9.79
CA GLN A 174 -15.80 -9.93 9.27
C GLN A 174 -15.79 -9.95 7.74
N ARG A 175 -16.79 -9.31 7.10
CA ARG A 175 -16.84 -9.15 5.64
C ARG A 175 -15.61 -8.43 5.09
N VAL A 176 -15.18 -7.32 5.70
CA VAL A 176 -13.98 -6.58 5.27
C VAL A 176 -12.74 -7.45 5.45
N ILE A 177 -12.62 -8.12 6.60
CA ILE A 177 -11.49 -9.01 6.91
C ILE A 177 -11.37 -10.12 5.86
N ASP A 178 -12.47 -10.80 5.55
CA ASP A 178 -12.47 -11.90 4.59
C ASP A 178 -12.09 -11.45 3.18
N GLN A 179 -12.60 -10.29 2.74
CA GLN A 179 -12.25 -9.73 1.43
C GLN A 179 -10.78 -9.30 1.37
N VAL A 180 -10.24 -8.66 2.42
CA VAL A 180 -8.81 -8.28 2.46
C VAL A 180 -7.94 -9.54 2.39
N VAL A 181 -8.27 -10.58 3.15
CA VAL A 181 -7.56 -11.87 3.13
C VAL A 181 -7.58 -12.50 1.73
N GLU A 182 -8.73 -12.50 1.06
CA GLU A 182 -8.83 -13.01 -0.32
C GLU A 182 -7.94 -12.20 -1.28
N CYS A 183 -7.94 -10.87 -1.16
CA CYS A 183 -7.09 -9.99 -1.97
C CYS A 183 -5.59 -10.27 -1.75
N ILE A 184 -5.17 -10.52 -0.52
CA ILE A 184 -3.77 -10.84 -0.20
C ILE A 184 -3.39 -12.20 -0.77
N LEU A 185 -4.22 -13.24 -0.56
CA LEU A 185 -3.87 -14.59 -0.99
C LEU A 185 -3.80 -14.75 -2.51
N ILE A 186 -4.45 -13.86 -3.28
CA ILE A 186 -4.41 -13.97 -4.74
C ILE A 186 -3.10 -13.43 -5.35
N THR A 187 -2.33 -12.60 -4.66
CA THR A 187 -1.11 -12.02 -5.22
C THR A 187 -0.06 -13.08 -5.57
N ASP A 188 -0.02 -14.19 -4.81
CA ASP A 188 0.85 -15.35 -5.10
C ASP A 188 0.37 -16.20 -6.30
N LYS A 189 -0.96 -16.27 -6.50
CA LYS A 189 -1.53 -17.29 -7.40
C LYS A 189 -1.02 -17.20 -8.83
N LYS A 190 -1.04 -18.34 -9.51
CA LYS A 190 -0.74 -18.45 -10.95
C LYS A 190 -1.85 -17.80 -11.77
N GLU A 191 -1.57 -17.57 -13.05
CA GLU A 191 -2.45 -16.89 -14.01
C GLU A 191 -3.85 -17.54 -14.12
N VAL A 192 -3.93 -18.86 -13.91
CA VAL A 192 -5.14 -19.68 -14.15
C VAL A 192 -6.27 -19.43 -13.15
N ASP A 193 -5.97 -18.85 -11.98
CA ASP A 193 -6.95 -18.62 -10.92
C ASP A 193 -7.40 -17.16 -10.92
N ARG A 194 -8.32 -16.80 -11.83
CA ARG A 194 -8.98 -15.49 -11.73
C ARG A 194 -9.79 -15.41 -10.43
N PRO A 195 -9.60 -14.38 -9.60
CA PRO A 195 -10.45 -14.14 -8.44
C PRO A 195 -11.94 -14.10 -8.79
N LYS A 196 -12.79 -14.49 -7.84
CA LYS A 196 -14.23 -14.24 -7.93
C LYS A 196 -14.60 -12.83 -7.48
N LEU A 197 -13.74 -12.22 -6.66
CA LEU A 197 -13.93 -10.91 -6.06
C LEU A 197 -13.28 -9.82 -6.92
N LEU A 198 -14.05 -8.80 -7.31
CA LEU A 198 -13.55 -7.64 -8.05
C LEU A 198 -12.39 -6.92 -7.32
N ASN A 199 -12.47 -6.77 -6.00
CA ASN A 199 -11.40 -6.17 -5.20
C ASN A 199 -10.07 -6.94 -5.32
N ALA A 200 -10.14 -8.27 -5.47
CA ALA A 200 -8.94 -9.09 -5.66
C ALA A 200 -8.35 -8.94 -7.08
N ASP A 201 -9.18 -8.74 -8.11
CA ASP A 201 -8.72 -8.36 -9.45
C ASP A 201 -8.00 -6.99 -9.40
N ILE A 202 -8.55 -6.03 -8.67
CA ILE A 202 -7.99 -4.68 -8.47
C ILE A 202 -6.65 -4.74 -7.74
N VAL A 203 -6.60 -5.35 -6.56
CA VAL A 203 -5.38 -5.41 -5.73
C VAL A 203 -4.25 -6.14 -6.45
N ARG A 204 -4.54 -7.27 -7.10
CA ARG A 204 -3.54 -8.01 -7.89
C ARG A 204 -3.04 -7.21 -9.07
N THR A 205 -3.93 -6.51 -9.77
CA THR A 205 -3.52 -5.61 -10.85
C THR A 205 -2.65 -4.47 -10.32
N ALA A 206 -3.01 -3.87 -9.18
CA ALA A 206 -2.23 -2.79 -8.56
C ALA A 206 -0.83 -3.24 -8.14
N ASP A 207 -0.70 -4.42 -7.50
CA ASP A 207 0.59 -5.01 -7.10
C ASP A 207 1.53 -5.21 -8.29
N ILE A 208 0.97 -5.66 -9.42
CA ILE A 208 1.75 -5.86 -10.64
C ILE A 208 2.12 -4.52 -11.28
N LEU A 209 1.14 -3.62 -11.42
CA LEU A 209 1.36 -2.32 -12.05
C LEU A 209 2.37 -1.47 -11.27
N SER A 210 2.34 -1.50 -9.94
CA SER A 210 3.30 -0.78 -9.12
C SER A 210 4.74 -1.21 -9.42
N GLN A 211 4.97 -2.49 -9.74
CA GLN A 211 6.29 -3.00 -10.16
C GLN A 211 6.72 -2.44 -11.53
N PHE A 212 5.78 -2.23 -12.46
CA PHE A 212 6.07 -1.67 -13.78
C PHE A 212 6.31 -0.15 -13.73
N ILE A 213 5.46 0.61 -13.03
CA ILE A 213 5.48 2.08 -13.11
C ILE A 213 6.46 2.74 -12.15
N SER A 214 7.00 1.98 -11.18
CA SER A 214 8.00 2.47 -10.23
C SER A 214 9.41 2.03 -10.60
N ILE A 215 10.39 2.41 -9.76
CA ILE A 215 11.79 1.97 -9.90
C ILE A 215 12.02 0.50 -9.49
N HIS A 216 10.97 -0.24 -9.11
CA HIS A 216 11.06 -1.54 -8.46
C HIS A 216 11.95 -2.55 -9.18
N TYR A 217 11.80 -2.75 -10.49
CA TYR A 217 12.64 -3.68 -11.24
C TYR A 217 14.12 -3.29 -11.22
N PHE A 218 14.43 -2.00 -11.32
CA PHE A 218 15.80 -1.50 -11.27
C PHE A 218 16.39 -1.60 -9.86
N ALA A 219 15.59 -1.29 -8.84
CA ALA A 219 16.02 -1.44 -7.44
C ALA A 219 16.36 -2.90 -7.13
N LYS A 220 15.57 -3.87 -7.63
CA LYS A 220 15.90 -5.29 -7.47
C LYS A 220 17.23 -5.69 -8.11
N ALA A 221 17.66 -5.03 -9.18
CA ALA A 221 19.00 -5.25 -9.74
C ALA A 221 20.09 -4.97 -8.69
N SER A 222 19.93 -3.92 -7.89
CA SER A 222 20.85 -3.59 -6.79
C SER A 222 20.78 -4.59 -5.63
N PHE A 223 19.62 -5.22 -5.39
CA PHE A 223 19.42 -6.14 -4.27
C PHE A 223 19.92 -7.56 -4.54
N PHE A 224 19.97 -8.01 -5.79
CA PHE A 224 20.33 -9.40 -6.10
C PHE A 224 21.83 -9.70 -6.06
N ASN A 225 22.72 -8.70 -6.08
CA ASN A 225 24.19 -8.86 -6.10
C ASN A 225 24.72 -9.93 -7.11
N ASN A 226 23.90 -10.28 -8.11
CA ASN A 226 24.20 -11.28 -9.12
C ASN A 226 23.41 -10.91 -10.38
N TRP A 227 24.12 -10.35 -11.35
CA TRP A 227 23.53 -9.89 -12.61
C TRP A 227 22.94 -11.04 -13.44
N GLU A 228 23.60 -12.20 -13.46
CA GLU A 228 23.11 -13.37 -14.20
C GLU A 228 21.79 -13.92 -13.64
N PHE A 229 21.65 -13.88 -12.32
CA PHE A 229 20.39 -14.22 -11.67
C PHE A 229 19.32 -13.16 -11.96
N PHE A 230 19.66 -11.89 -11.81
CA PHE A 230 18.72 -10.78 -12.02
C PHE A 230 18.15 -10.76 -13.45
N TYR A 231 18.97 -10.89 -14.49
CA TYR A 231 18.43 -10.79 -15.86
C TYR A 231 17.48 -11.96 -16.17
N LYS A 232 17.79 -13.19 -15.69
CA LYS A 232 16.89 -14.34 -15.84
C LYS A 232 15.58 -14.11 -15.10
N TRP A 233 15.68 -13.68 -13.85
CA TRP A 233 14.52 -13.32 -13.04
C TRP A 233 13.68 -12.24 -13.71
N LEU A 234 14.29 -11.17 -14.23
CA LEU A 234 13.58 -10.07 -14.89
C LEU A 234 12.86 -10.56 -16.15
N LYS A 235 13.53 -11.37 -16.98
CA LYS A 235 12.96 -11.96 -18.20
C LYS A 235 11.69 -12.76 -17.90
N ASP A 236 11.75 -13.62 -16.89
CA ASP A 236 10.59 -14.42 -16.47
C ASP A 236 9.51 -13.55 -15.80
N ARG A 237 9.92 -12.56 -15.00
CA ARG A 237 9.01 -11.73 -14.21
C ARG A 237 8.20 -10.77 -15.06
N VAL A 238 8.80 -10.11 -16.04
CA VAL A 238 8.12 -9.10 -16.89
C VAL A 238 6.95 -9.72 -17.64
N GLU A 239 7.15 -10.87 -18.29
CA GLU A 239 6.07 -11.56 -19.02
C GLU A 239 5.03 -12.16 -18.06
N SER A 240 5.47 -12.85 -17.01
CA SER A 240 4.54 -13.49 -16.06
C SER A 240 3.69 -12.49 -15.28
N CYS A 241 4.24 -11.33 -14.92
CA CYS A 241 3.49 -10.24 -14.32
C CYS A 241 2.49 -9.64 -15.29
N TYR A 242 2.91 -9.30 -16.51
CA TYR A 242 2.02 -8.67 -17.49
C TYR A 242 0.76 -9.50 -17.77
N LYS A 243 0.90 -10.84 -17.87
CA LYS A 243 -0.23 -11.74 -18.10
C LYS A 243 -1.25 -11.76 -16.96
N LYS A 244 -0.82 -11.46 -15.73
CA LYS A 244 -1.66 -11.47 -14.52
C LYS A 244 -2.43 -10.15 -14.31
N ILE A 245 -2.24 -9.14 -15.15
CA ILE A 245 -3.06 -7.92 -15.11
C ILE A 245 -4.46 -8.28 -15.65
N TYR A 246 -5.52 -7.96 -14.91
CA TYR A 246 -6.88 -8.39 -15.28
C TYR A 246 -7.65 -7.40 -16.15
N PHE A 247 -7.30 -6.12 -16.08
CA PHE A 247 -7.99 -5.07 -16.81
C PHE A 247 -7.19 -4.68 -18.06
N GLU A 248 -7.86 -4.66 -19.22
CA GLU A 248 -7.18 -4.41 -20.50
C GLU A 248 -6.63 -2.99 -20.61
N GLU A 249 -7.29 -1.99 -20.01
CA GLU A 249 -6.80 -0.61 -20.03
C GLU A 249 -5.49 -0.46 -19.23
N GLU A 250 -5.34 -1.24 -18.18
CA GLU A 250 -4.24 -1.28 -17.23
C GLU A 250 -3.08 -2.06 -17.87
N LYS A 251 -3.40 -3.10 -18.65
CA LYS A 251 -2.42 -3.73 -19.54
C LYS A 251 -1.84 -2.72 -20.53
N MET A 252 -2.66 -1.83 -21.10
CA MET A 252 -2.14 -0.80 -22.02
C MET A 252 -1.16 0.15 -21.33
N VAL A 253 -1.32 0.42 -20.03
CA VAL A 253 -0.34 1.20 -19.24
C VAL A 253 0.97 0.44 -19.06
N ALA A 254 0.92 -0.85 -18.72
CA ALA A 254 2.12 -1.67 -18.51
C ALA A 254 2.86 -2.02 -19.81
N LYS A 255 2.13 -2.13 -20.92
CA LYS A 255 2.64 -2.60 -22.22
C LYS A 255 3.89 -1.87 -22.72
N PRO A 256 3.94 -0.53 -22.81
CA PRO A 256 5.14 0.16 -23.29
C PRO A 256 6.36 -0.10 -22.40
N ILE A 257 6.17 -0.20 -21.08
CA ILE A 257 7.25 -0.50 -20.12
C ILE A 257 7.73 -1.93 -20.29
N ARG A 258 6.81 -2.89 -20.39
CA ARG A 258 7.11 -4.30 -20.68
C ARG A 258 7.91 -4.43 -21.98
N ASP A 259 7.43 -3.82 -23.06
CA ASP A 259 8.07 -3.91 -24.38
C ASP A 259 9.48 -3.31 -24.34
N TYR A 260 9.66 -2.19 -23.63
CA TYR A 260 10.98 -1.62 -23.40
C TYR A 260 11.91 -2.57 -22.62
N LEU A 261 11.45 -3.15 -21.52
CA LEU A 261 12.25 -4.08 -20.70
C LEU A 261 12.65 -5.33 -21.50
N LEU A 262 11.73 -5.90 -22.28
CA LEU A 262 12.03 -7.03 -23.16
C LEU A 262 13.04 -6.66 -24.24
N LYS A 263 12.92 -5.45 -24.82
CA LYS A 263 13.90 -4.97 -25.79
C LYS A 263 15.28 -4.78 -25.15
N ALA A 264 15.34 -4.23 -23.94
CA ALA A 264 16.58 -4.07 -23.20
C ALA A 264 17.24 -5.42 -22.89
N ILE A 265 16.45 -6.44 -22.51
CA ILE A 265 16.93 -7.81 -22.31
C ILE A 265 17.49 -8.40 -23.61
N GLU A 266 16.77 -8.24 -24.73
CA GLU A 266 17.22 -8.71 -26.05
C GLU A 266 18.56 -8.07 -26.47
N LEU A 267 18.70 -6.75 -26.26
CA LEU A 267 19.94 -6.03 -26.54
C LEU A 267 21.08 -6.49 -25.63
N TYR A 268 20.81 -6.70 -24.34
CA TYR A 268 21.79 -7.27 -23.42
C TYR A 268 22.24 -8.66 -23.88
N GLU A 269 21.32 -9.56 -24.21
CA GLU A 269 21.64 -10.92 -24.69
C GLU A 269 22.49 -10.90 -25.97
N ARG A 270 22.23 -9.95 -26.87
CA ARG A 270 23.00 -9.79 -28.11
C ARG A 270 24.43 -9.28 -27.87
N HIS A 271 24.61 -8.40 -26.89
CA HIS A 271 25.86 -7.67 -26.69
C HIS A 271 26.62 -8.06 -25.41
N ARG A 272 26.12 -8.99 -24.59
CA ARG A 272 26.75 -9.39 -23.30
C ARG A 272 28.19 -9.85 -23.43
N ASN A 273 28.56 -10.45 -24.55
CA ASN A 273 29.95 -10.90 -24.82
C ASN A 273 30.87 -9.76 -25.32
N SER A 274 30.30 -8.64 -25.77
CA SER A 274 31.05 -7.46 -26.20
C SER A 274 31.25 -6.40 -25.11
N TYR A 275 30.57 -6.52 -23.96
CA TYR A 275 30.83 -5.64 -22.83
C TYR A 275 32.13 -6.06 -22.13
N PRO A 276 33.02 -5.11 -21.76
CA PRO A 276 34.17 -5.42 -20.93
C PRO A 276 33.70 -6.17 -19.69
N SER A 277 34.35 -7.27 -19.33
CA SER A 277 34.05 -7.96 -18.08
C SER A 277 34.58 -7.12 -16.91
N ILE A 278 33.85 -6.06 -16.55
CA ILE A 278 34.23 -5.18 -15.44
C ILE A 278 34.26 -5.98 -14.11
N PHE A 279 33.59 -7.14 -14.07
CA PHE A 279 33.46 -8.00 -12.88
C PHE A 279 34.37 -9.24 -12.83
N SER A 280 35.23 -9.49 -13.83
CA SER A 280 36.13 -10.66 -13.78
C SER A 280 37.33 -10.50 -12.84
N ASN A 281 37.69 -9.26 -12.47
CA ASN A 281 38.85 -8.99 -11.61
C ASN A 281 38.53 -9.01 -10.10
N GLU A 282 37.27 -8.82 -9.67
CA GLU A 282 36.94 -8.85 -8.23
C GLU A 282 36.74 -10.27 -7.67
N GLN A 283 36.26 -11.22 -8.49
CA GLN A 283 36.12 -12.61 -8.06
C GLN A 283 37.47 -13.35 -7.92
N ASN A 284 38.52 -12.89 -8.62
CA ASN A 284 39.88 -13.43 -8.47
C ASN A 284 40.57 -12.88 -7.20
N ASN A 285 40.34 -11.61 -6.85
CA ASN A 285 40.89 -11.01 -5.63
C ASN A 285 40.26 -11.53 -4.32
N ALA A 286 39.02 -12.04 -4.38
CA ALA A 286 38.38 -12.67 -3.22
C ALA A 286 38.94 -14.08 -2.92
N LYS A 287 39.39 -14.83 -3.94
CA LYS A 287 40.00 -16.16 -3.78
C LYS A 287 41.45 -16.11 -3.29
N GLU A 288 42.20 -15.05 -3.60
CA GLU A 288 43.56 -14.88 -3.10
C GLU A 288 43.62 -14.51 -1.60
N LYS A 289 42.57 -13.89 -1.04
CA LYS A 289 42.51 -13.55 0.39
C LYS A 289 42.17 -14.73 1.31
N THR A 290 41.70 -15.85 0.77
CA THR A 290 41.36 -17.06 1.53
C THR A 290 42.49 -18.11 1.60
N ASN A 291 43.58 -17.93 0.85
CA ASN A 291 44.67 -18.90 0.74
C ASN A 291 45.95 -18.52 1.53
N ASN A 292 45.85 -17.65 2.53
CA ASN A 292 46.97 -17.39 3.43
C ASN A 292 46.74 -18.07 4.79
N PRO A 293 47.15 -19.34 4.96
CA PRO A 293 47.12 -19.98 6.28
C PRO A 293 48.13 -19.27 7.16
N LYS A 294 47.63 -18.58 8.20
CA LYS A 294 48.46 -18.07 9.28
C LYS A 294 49.24 -19.24 9.88
N LYS A 295 50.55 -19.22 9.67
CA LYS A 295 51.52 -19.92 10.52
C LYS A 295 51.45 -19.32 11.91
N SER A 296 51.00 -20.11 12.87
CA SER A 296 51.42 -20.09 14.28
C SER A 296 50.95 -21.37 14.93
#